data_AF-A0A0S8A4A1-F1
#
_entry.id   AF-A0A0S8A4A1-F1
#
_cell.length_a   1.000
_cell.length_b   1.000
_cell.length_c   1.000
_cell.angle_alpha   90.00
_cell.angle_beta   90.00
_cell.angle_gamma   90.00
#
_symmetry.space_group_name_H-M   'P 1'
#
loop_
_entity.id
_entity.type
_entity.pdbx_description
1 polymer ?
#
loop_
_entity_poly.entity_id
_entity_poly.type
_entity_poly.pdbx_seq_one_letter_code
_entity_poly.pdbx_strand_id
1 'polypeptide(L)'
;MFGATNSTPLLANEPGFSITRAEAKLVDQVYHLSVQIEYTFSKKVLEAIQSGVPMVIALEIEVRQPRKYWWDEQIAQLKQRFQLQYHALAEQYIVENLNSGAQNTAPTLDTALFYLKNVDSLPLIDQQLLEPDQDYQVRLKVSLEFDSLPVPLKLSAYTSRSWWLGSGWFEWDL
;
A
#
# COMPACT_ATOMS: atom_id res chain seq x y z
N MET A 1 24.63 16.72 12.94
CA MET A 1 25.06 15.42 13.49
C MET A 1 24.02 14.41 13.04
N PHE A 2 24.42 13.54 12.10
CA PHE A 2 23.81 12.34 11.52
C PHE A 2 22.29 12.07 11.64
N GLY A 3 21.67 11.95 10.47
CA GLY A 3 20.47 11.15 10.23
C GLY A 3 20.54 10.62 8.81
N ALA A 4 21.39 9.60 8.58
CA ALA A 4 21.43 8.90 7.31
C ALA A 4 20.11 8.14 7.16
N THR A 5 19.25 8.58 6.24
CA THR A 5 18.15 7.75 5.75
C THR A 5 18.80 6.57 5.03
N ASN A 6 18.88 5.41 5.70
CA ASN A 6 19.29 4.17 5.06
C ASN A 6 18.15 3.72 4.12
N SER A 7 18.00 4.40 2.99
CA SER A 7 17.39 3.84 1.80
C SER A 7 18.40 2.85 1.24
N THR A 8 18.36 1.61 1.74
CA THR A 8 19.08 0.49 1.13
C THR A 8 18.70 0.49 -0.35
N PRO A 9 19.67 0.66 -1.28
CA PRO A 9 19.35 0.55 -2.69
C PRO A 9 18.90 -0.88 -2.93
N LEU A 10 17.60 -1.08 -3.15
CA LEU A 10 17.08 -2.30 -3.71
C LEU A 10 17.84 -2.49 -5.02
N LEU A 11 18.65 -3.56 -5.11
CA LEU A 11 19.13 -4.02 -6.41
C LEU A 11 17.88 -4.10 -7.29
N ALA A 12 17.90 -3.46 -8.46
CA ALA A 12 16.72 -3.11 -9.26
C ALA A 12 15.88 -4.29 -9.80
N ASN A 13 16.02 -5.49 -9.21
CA ASN A 13 15.30 -6.72 -9.53
C ASN A 13 14.98 -7.61 -8.31
N GLU A 14 15.18 -7.15 -7.06
CA GLU A 14 14.70 -7.90 -5.91
C GLU A 14 13.19 -7.71 -5.71
N PRO A 15 12.42 -8.79 -5.49
CA PRO A 15 10.99 -8.68 -5.20
C PRO A 15 10.74 -7.81 -3.96
N GLY A 16 9.87 -6.84 -4.09
CA GLY A 16 9.57 -5.84 -3.07
C GLY A 16 8.68 -4.75 -3.63
N PHE A 17 8.05 -3.99 -2.74
CA PHE A 17 7.29 -2.81 -3.13
C PHE A 17 8.05 -1.57 -2.69
N SER A 18 7.81 -0.44 -3.35
CA SER A 18 8.40 0.83 -2.95
C SER A 18 7.40 1.95 -3.14
N ILE A 19 7.43 2.92 -2.24
CA ILE A 19 6.66 4.15 -2.38
C ILE A 19 7.62 5.18 -2.96
N THR A 20 7.35 5.64 -4.17
CA THR A 20 8.21 6.59 -4.88
C THR A 20 7.81 8.03 -4.63
N ARG A 21 6.53 8.26 -4.30
CA ARG A 21 6.01 9.56 -3.91
C ARG A 21 4.82 9.40 -2.96
N ALA A 22 4.73 10.27 -1.97
CA ALA A 22 3.53 10.49 -1.19
C ALA A 22 3.44 11.96 -0.81
N GLU A 23 2.25 12.54 -0.93
CA GLU A 23 2.00 13.91 -0.54
C GLU A 23 0.56 14.07 -0.04
N ALA A 24 0.38 14.88 1.00
CA ALA A 24 -0.93 15.31 1.46
C ALA A 24 -1.14 16.78 1.08
N LYS A 25 -2.33 17.14 0.63
CA LYS A 25 -2.71 18.52 0.31
C LYS A 25 -4.05 18.85 0.94
N LEU A 26 -4.14 20.02 1.55
CA LEU A 26 -5.39 20.55 2.09
C LEU A 26 -6.27 21.06 0.94
N VAL A 27 -7.49 20.51 0.82
CA VAL A 27 -8.53 20.92 -0.13
C VAL A 27 -9.84 20.95 0.64
N ASP A 28 -10.56 22.07 0.61
CA ASP A 28 -11.87 22.22 1.28
C ASP A 28 -11.88 21.72 2.75
N GLN A 29 -10.87 22.11 3.54
CA GLN A 29 -10.68 21.73 4.95
C GLN A 29 -10.35 20.24 5.22
N VAL A 30 -10.16 19.44 4.18
CA VAL A 30 -9.75 18.03 4.30
C VAL A 30 -8.37 17.85 3.69
N TYR A 31 -7.48 17.15 4.39
CA TYR A 31 -6.23 16.70 3.80
C TYR A 31 -6.50 15.51 2.88
N HIS A 32 -6.07 15.60 1.62
CA HIS A 32 -6.15 14.53 0.64
C HIS A 32 -4.75 13.99 0.33
N LEU A 33 -4.60 12.67 0.44
CA LEU A 33 -3.39 11.94 0.17
C LEU A 33 -3.32 11.52 -1.30
N SER A 34 -2.18 11.75 -1.95
CA SER A 34 -1.82 11.16 -3.23
C SER A 34 -0.53 10.35 -3.09
N VAL A 35 -0.52 9.12 -3.61
CA VAL A 35 0.60 8.17 -3.47
C VAL A 35 0.93 7.53 -4.81
N GLN A 36 2.23 7.41 -5.08
CA GLN A 36 2.76 6.62 -6.19
C GLN A 36 3.58 5.44 -5.65
N ILE A 37 3.23 4.24 -6.13
CA ILE A 37 3.75 2.96 -5.63
C ILE A 37 4.32 2.16 -6.80
N GLU A 38 5.46 1.52 -6.60
CA GLU A 38 6.01 0.55 -7.53
C GLU A 38 5.98 -0.85 -6.93
N TYR A 39 5.56 -1.81 -7.76
CA TYR A 39 5.35 -3.20 -7.36
C TYR A 39 6.29 -4.13 -8.14
N THR A 40 7.22 -4.77 -7.43
CA THR A 40 8.05 -5.83 -7.99
C THR A 40 7.65 -7.15 -7.32
N PHE A 41 6.75 -7.90 -7.98
CA PHE A 41 6.31 -9.19 -7.47
C PHE A 41 7.37 -10.28 -7.61
N SER A 42 7.39 -11.22 -6.68
CA SER A 42 8.23 -12.42 -6.81
C SER A 42 7.64 -13.36 -7.86
N LYS A 43 8.50 -14.22 -8.44
CA LYS A 43 8.07 -15.24 -9.40
C LYS A 43 6.92 -16.11 -8.87
N LYS A 44 6.96 -16.50 -7.59
CA LYS A 44 5.89 -17.30 -6.95
C LYS A 44 4.56 -16.55 -6.89
N VAL A 45 4.59 -15.26 -6.57
CA VAL A 45 3.36 -14.44 -6.53
C VAL A 45 2.81 -14.24 -7.95
N LEU A 46 3.67 -14.01 -8.93
CA LEU A 46 3.27 -13.92 -10.34
C LEU A 46 2.61 -15.23 -10.84
N GLU A 47 3.20 -16.39 -10.54
CA GLU A 47 2.64 -17.71 -10.86
C GLU A 47 1.26 -17.91 -10.21
N ALA A 48 1.10 -17.48 -8.96
CA ALA A 48 -0.17 -17.58 -8.25
C ALA A 48 -1.25 -16.67 -8.86
N ILE A 49 -0.90 -15.42 -9.20
CA ILE A 49 -1.80 -14.50 -9.91
C ILE A 49 -2.24 -15.12 -11.22
N GLN A 50 -1.31 -15.63 -12.03
CA GLN A 50 -1.59 -16.28 -13.32
C GLN A 50 -2.46 -17.54 -13.18
N SER A 51 -2.36 -18.23 -12.04
CA SER A 51 -3.22 -19.36 -11.70
C SER A 51 -4.61 -18.96 -11.20
N GLY A 52 -4.93 -17.66 -11.19
CA GLY A 52 -6.23 -17.12 -10.78
C GLY A 52 -6.40 -16.95 -9.27
N VAL A 53 -5.31 -17.08 -8.49
CA VAL A 53 -5.35 -16.88 -7.04
C VAL A 53 -5.46 -15.37 -6.76
N PRO A 54 -6.48 -14.91 -6.02
CA PRO A 54 -6.63 -13.50 -5.70
C PRO A 54 -5.56 -13.03 -4.72
N MET A 55 -4.83 -11.98 -5.09
CA MET A 55 -3.84 -11.30 -4.25
C MET A 55 -4.47 -10.05 -3.66
N VAL A 56 -4.41 -9.88 -2.34
CA VAL A 56 -4.86 -8.66 -1.67
C VAL A 56 -3.66 -7.80 -1.32
N ILE A 57 -3.64 -6.56 -1.78
CA ILE A 57 -2.63 -5.55 -1.48
C ILE A 57 -3.25 -4.55 -0.53
N ALA A 58 -2.60 -4.31 0.60
CA ALA A 58 -3.02 -3.32 1.58
C ALA A 58 -2.09 -2.11 1.55
N LEU A 59 -2.70 -0.93 1.50
CA LEU A 59 -2.09 0.35 1.79
C LEU A 59 -2.57 0.78 3.18
N GLU A 60 -1.67 0.78 4.15
CA GLU A 60 -1.93 1.22 5.52
C GLU A 60 -1.34 2.61 5.72
N ILE A 61 -2.16 3.53 6.22
CA ILE A 61 -1.83 4.93 6.41
C ILE A 61 -2.16 5.31 7.85
N GLU A 62 -1.27 6.03 8.51
CA GLU A 62 -1.48 6.52 9.87
C GLU A 62 -1.07 7.99 9.96
N VAL A 63 -1.90 8.77 10.66
CA VAL A 63 -1.58 10.16 11.06
C VAL A 63 -1.34 10.15 12.56
N ARG A 64 -0.19 10.67 12.96
CA ARG A 64 0.30 10.63 14.34
C ARG A 64 0.71 12.02 14.80
N GLN A 65 0.53 12.30 16.08
CA GLN A 65 1.12 13.46 16.73
C GLN A 65 2.36 13.00 17.53
N PRO A 66 3.59 13.39 17.13
CA PRO A 66 4.79 13.02 17.86
C PRO A 66 4.81 13.76 19.21
N ARG A 67 4.61 13.06 20.34
CA ARG A 67 4.65 13.69 21.68
C ARG A 67 5.92 13.27 22.42
N LYS A 68 6.65 14.26 22.96
CA LYS A 68 8.00 14.08 23.55
C LYS A 68 8.06 13.31 24.89
N TYR A 69 6.92 13.11 25.56
CA TYR A 69 6.88 12.53 26.92
C TYR A 69 5.77 11.49 27.18
N TRP A 70 4.88 11.24 26.22
CA TRP A 70 3.82 10.21 26.31
C TRP A 70 3.70 9.51 24.96
N TRP A 71 3.27 8.24 24.96
CA TRP A 71 3.02 7.39 23.79
C TRP A 71 2.41 8.19 22.62
N ASP A 72 2.96 8.04 21.41
CA ASP A 72 2.43 8.69 20.20
C ASP A 72 0.92 8.43 20.08
N GLU A 73 0.13 9.50 19.98
CA GLU A 73 -1.31 9.38 19.80
C GLU A 73 -1.59 9.17 18.30
N GLN A 74 -2.13 8.00 17.96
CA GLN A 74 -2.61 7.72 16.61
C GLN A 74 -3.93 8.47 16.42
N ILE A 75 -3.88 9.57 15.68
CA ILE A 75 -5.01 10.47 15.44
C ILE A 75 -5.98 9.86 14.43
N ALA A 76 -5.44 9.25 13.37
CA ALA A 76 -6.21 8.55 12.37
C ALA A 76 -5.46 7.36 11.80
N GLN A 77 -6.21 6.34 11.38
CA GLN A 77 -5.70 5.20 10.64
C GLN A 77 -6.66 4.84 9.51
N LEU A 78 -6.12 4.75 8.31
CA LEU A 78 -6.83 4.35 7.11
C LEU A 78 -6.17 3.12 6.52
N LYS A 79 -7.01 2.23 5.98
CA LYS A 79 -6.55 1.04 5.28
C LYS A 79 -7.32 0.86 3.98
N GLN A 80 -6.62 0.99 2.86
CA GLN A 80 -7.16 0.68 1.53
C GLN A 80 -6.71 -0.73 1.14
N ARG A 81 -7.64 -1.58 0.72
CA ARG A 81 -7.37 -2.95 0.31
C ARG A 81 -7.80 -3.12 -1.14
N PHE A 82 -6.88 -3.59 -1.96
CA PHE A 82 -7.12 -3.86 -3.37
C PHE A 82 -6.92 -5.34 -3.65
N GLN A 83 -7.88 -5.96 -4.32
CA GLN A 83 -7.75 -7.33 -4.80
C GLN A 83 -7.36 -7.32 -6.27
N LEU A 84 -6.28 -8.02 -6.60
CA LEU A 84 -5.83 -8.32 -7.96
C LEU A 84 -6.08 -9.80 -8.23
N GLN A 85 -6.81 -10.10 -9.30
CA GLN A 85 -7.09 -11.49 -9.71
C GLN A 85 -7.07 -11.63 -11.23
N TYR A 86 -6.55 -12.75 -11.72
CA TYR A 86 -6.72 -13.16 -13.12
C TYR A 86 -7.96 -14.03 -13.29
N HIS A 87 -8.83 -13.68 -14.24
CA HIS A 87 -10.04 -14.43 -14.57
C HIS A 87 -9.83 -15.24 -15.84
N ALA A 88 -9.45 -16.51 -15.70
CA ALA A 88 -9.00 -17.37 -16.80
C ALA A 88 -10.00 -17.51 -17.96
N LEU A 89 -11.31 -17.62 -17.68
CA LEU A 89 -12.32 -17.77 -18.73
C LEU A 89 -12.46 -16.51 -19.61
N ALA A 90 -12.18 -15.34 -19.04
CA ALA A 90 -12.30 -14.06 -19.75
C ALA A 90 -10.91 -13.49 -20.13
N GLU A 91 -9.85 -14.23 -19.81
CA GLU A 91 -8.45 -13.90 -20.07
C GLU A 91 -8.04 -12.47 -19.65
N GLN A 92 -8.60 -11.99 -18.54
CA GLN A 92 -8.43 -10.61 -18.09
C GLN A 92 -8.08 -10.53 -16.61
N TYR A 93 -7.39 -9.45 -16.24
CA TYR A 93 -7.12 -9.10 -14.86
C TYR A 93 -8.22 -8.20 -14.32
N ILE A 94 -8.57 -8.40 -13.06
CA ILE A 94 -9.53 -7.62 -12.32
C ILE A 94 -8.81 -6.99 -11.14
N VAL A 95 -8.99 -5.68 -10.98
CA VAL A 95 -8.56 -4.92 -9.81
C VAL A 95 -9.80 -4.37 -9.12
N GLU A 96 -10.03 -4.78 -7.88
CA GLU A 96 -11.17 -4.36 -7.07
C GLU A 96 -10.68 -3.61 -5.83
N ASN A 97 -11.21 -2.43 -5.57
CA ASN A 97 -11.07 -1.78 -4.27
C ASN A 97 -12.09 -2.40 -3.31
N LEU A 98 -11.61 -3.18 -2.35
CA LEU A 98 -12.46 -3.90 -1.39
C LEU A 98 -13.16 -2.98 -0.39
N ASN A 99 -12.73 -1.73 -0.25
CA ASN A 99 -13.37 -0.73 0.60
C ASN A 99 -14.59 -0.09 -0.07
N SER A 100 -14.55 0.12 -1.39
CA SER A 100 -15.62 0.80 -2.15
C SER A 100 -16.43 -0.13 -3.07
N GLY A 101 -15.93 -1.32 -3.37
CA GLY A 101 -16.47 -2.23 -4.39
C GLY A 101 -16.19 -1.77 -5.83
N ALA A 102 -15.44 -0.68 -6.02
CA ALA A 102 -15.09 -0.20 -7.36
C ALA A 102 -14.15 -1.20 -8.05
N GLN A 103 -14.44 -1.53 -9.31
CA GLN A 103 -13.74 -2.55 -10.06
C GLN A 103 -13.26 -2.01 -11.40
N ASN A 104 -12.01 -2.31 -11.75
CA ASN A 104 -11.44 -2.08 -13.06
C ASN A 104 -11.00 -3.40 -13.67
N THR A 105 -11.13 -3.51 -14.99
CA THR A 105 -10.68 -4.67 -15.76
C THR A 105 -9.52 -4.27 -16.66
N ALA A 106 -8.55 -5.16 -16.82
CA ALA A 106 -7.32 -4.91 -17.57
C ALA A 106 -6.95 -6.13 -18.43
N PRO A 107 -6.52 -5.94 -19.69
CA PRO A 107 -6.12 -7.06 -20.56
C PRO A 107 -4.76 -7.66 -20.19
N THR A 108 -3.92 -6.93 -19.46
CA THR A 108 -2.58 -7.37 -19.05
C THR A 108 -2.33 -7.07 -17.58
N LEU A 109 -1.36 -7.79 -17.00
CA LEU A 109 -0.93 -7.53 -15.62
C LEU A 109 -0.40 -6.10 -15.49
N ASP A 110 0.40 -5.61 -16.43
CA ASP A 110 0.96 -4.26 -16.36
C ASP A 110 -0.12 -3.18 -16.32
N THR A 111 -1.20 -3.33 -17.11
CA THR A 111 -2.34 -2.41 -17.06
C THR A 111 -3.11 -2.53 -15.73
N ALA A 112 -3.21 -3.74 -15.15
CA ALA A 112 -3.78 -3.91 -13.81
C ALA A 112 -2.93 -3.22 -12.74
N LEU A 113 -1.61 -3.37 -12.80
CA LEU A 113 -0.68 -2.72 -11.87
C LEU A 113 -0.69 -1.20 -12.01
N PHE A 114 -0.97 -0.67 -13.20
CA PHE A 114 -1.15 0.77 -13.39
C PHE A 114 -2.30 1.34 -12.53
N TYR A 115 -3.40 0.61 -12.37
CA TYR A 115 -4.50 1.02 -11.48
C TYR A 115 -4.12 1.00 -10.00
N LEU A 116 -3.16 0.16 -9.63
CA LEU A 116 -2.65 0.06 -8.25
C LEU A 116 -1.53 1.06 -7.97
N LYS A 117 -0.79 1.47 -9.00
CA LYS A 117 0.38 2.36 -8.90
C LYS A 117 0.02 3.74 -8.36
N ASN A 118 -1.16 4.26 -8.68
CA ASN A 118 -1.55 5.61 -8.29
C ASN A 118 -2.79 5.54 -7.39
N VAL A 119 -2.68 6.07 -6.18
CA VAL A 119 -3.80 6.35 -5.30
C VAL A 119 -3.94 7.86 -5.24
N ASP A 120 -4.98 8.39 -5.87
CA ASP A 120 -5.15 9.83 -6.04
C ASP A 120 -6.27 10.36 -5.13
N SER A 121 -6.01 11.52 -4.50
CA SER A 121 -6.99 12.31 -3.75
C SER A 121 -7.77 11.56 -2.65
N LEU A 122 -7.14 10.58 -1.98
CA LEU A 122 -7.75 9.83 -0.88
C LEU A 122 -7.97 10.76 0.33
N PRO A 123 -9.21 10.96 0.82
CA PRO A 123 -9.45 11.75 2.03
C PRO A 123 -8.71 11.12 3.21
N LEU A 124 -7.82 11.88 3.84
CA LEU A 124 -6.93 11.41 4.91
C LEU A 124 -7.48 11.79 6.29
N ILE A 125 -7.66 13.08 6.54
CA ILE A 125 -8.13 13.61 7.81
C ILE A 125 -8.72 15.01 7.63
N ASP A 126 -9.77 15.32 8.39
CA ASP A 126 -10.34 16.67 8.48
C ASP A 126 -9.39 17.58 9.28
N GLN A 127 -9.11 18.78 8.78
CA GLN A 127 -8.25 19.75 9.46
C GLN A 127 -8.76 20.10 10.86
N GLN A 128 -10.07 20.04 11.11
CA GLN A 128 -10.67 20.33 12.42
C GLN A 128 -10.30 19.30 13.49
N LEU A 129 -9.83 18.11 13.10
CA LEU A 129 -9.32 17.09 14.01
C LEU A 129 -7.84 17.32 14.40
N LEU A 130 -7.20 18.30 13.77
CA LEU A 130 -5.82 18.70 14.05
C LEU A 130 -5.81 19.96 14.92
N GLU A 131 -5.02 19.93 15.99
CA GLU A 131 -4.76 21.08 16.83
C GLU A 131 -3.85 22.06 16.08
N PRO A 132 -4.17 23.37 16.07
CA PRO A 132 -3.28 24.39 15.53
C PRO A 132 -1.92 24.38 16.23
N ASP A 133 -0.87 24.76 15.49
CA ASP A 133 0.52 24.87 15.98
C ASP A 133 1.10 23.56 16.54
N GLN A 134 0.55 22.41 16.15
CA GLN A 134 1.10 21.09 16.43
C GLN A 134 1.70 20.46 15.16
N ASP A 135 2.80 19.74 15.32
CA ASP A 135 3.40 18.95 14.25
C ASP A 135 2.72 17.58 14.17
N TYR A 136 2.40 17.16 12.94
CA TYR A 136 1.83 15.85 12.66
C TYR A 136 2.72 15.12 11.68
N GLN A 137 2.85 13.81 11.89
CA GLN A 137 3.57 12.92 10.98
C GLN A 137 2.57 11.99 10.30
N VAL A 138 2.68 11.86 8.99
CA VAL A 138 2.00 10.79 8.25
C VAL A 138 3.01 9.70 7.97
N ARG A 139 2.58 8.46 8.17
CA ARG A 139 3.31 7.30 7.70
C ARG A 139 2.42 6.40 6.88
N LEU A 140 2.99 5.79 5.86
CA LEU A 140 2.29 4.83 5.02
C LEU A 140 3.18 3.65 4.70
N LYS A 141 2.56 2.48 4.53
CA LYS A 141 3.22 1.29 4.00
C LYS A 141 2.29 0.57 3.06
N VAL A 142 2.86 -0.09 2.06
CA VAL A 142 2.14 -1.03 1.20
C VAL A 142 2.67 -2.44 1.44
N SER A 143 1.78 -3.43 1.46
CA SER A 143 2.14 -4.83 1.65
C SER A 143 1.17 -5.78 0.97
N LEU A 144 1.67 -6.94 0.57
CA LEU A 144 0.83 -8.07 0.18
C LEU A 144 0.24 -8.72 1.44
N GLU A 145 -1.07 -8.87 1.50
CA GLU A 145 -1.75 -9.57 2.58
C GLU A 145 -1.74 -11.09 2.34
N PHE A 146 -1.05 -11.81 3.21
CA PHE A 146 -0.94 -13.26 3.15
C PHE A 146 -2.20 -13.97 3.67
N ASP A 147 -2.95 -13.29 4.52
CA ASP A 147 -4.13 -13.88 5.16
C ASP A 147 -5.28 -14.11 4.17
N SER A 148 -5.23 -13.49 2.98
CA SER A 148 -6.18 -13.73 1.90
C SER A 148 -5.87 -14.98 1.07
N LEU A 149 -4.71 -15.62 1.26
CA LEU A 149 -4.32 -16.79 0.48
C LEU A 149 -5.18 -18.03 0.83
N PRO A 150 -5.49 -18.91 -0.15
CA PRO A 150 -6.05 -20.23 0.14
C PRO A 150 -5.17 -21.01 1.13
N VAL A 151 -5.79 -21.84 1.98
CA VAL A 151 -5.11 -22.60 3.04
C VAL A 151 -3.86 -23.37 2.57
N PRO A 152 -3.87 -24.08 1.41
CA PRO A 152 -2.67 -24.75 0.93
C PRO A 152 -1.50 -23.79 0.64
N LEU A 153 -1.81 -22.59 0.11
CA LEU A 153 -0.80 -21.57 -0.19
C LEU A 153 -0.29 -20.87 1.06
N LYS A 154 -1.12 -20.68 2.10
CA LYS A 154 -0.68 -20.15 3.39
C LYS A 154 0.46 -20.96 3.99
N LEU A 155 0.39 -22.28 3.94
CA LEU A 155 1.47 -23.15 4.43
C LEU A 155 2.80 -22.92 3.66
N SER A 156 2.71 -22.72 2.35
CA SER A 156 3.88 -22.39 1.52
C SER A 156 4.41 -20.98 1.79
N ALA A 157 3.53 -20.05 2.19
CA ALA A 157 3.87 -18.66 2.48
C ALA A 157 4.62 -18.50 3.82
N TYR A 158 4.25 -19.29 4.83
CA TYR A 158 4.99 -19.31 6.11
C TYR A 158 6.44 -19.80 5.97
N THR A 159 6.72 -20.63 4.96
CA THR A 159 8.05 -21.21 4.74
C THR A 159 8.87 -20.45 3.70
N SER A 160 8.29 -19.47 3.00
CA SER A 160 8.94 -18.79 1.88
C SER A 160 8.78 -17.26 1.94
N ARG A 161 9.92 -16.56 2.06
CA ARG A 161 10.00 -15.08 2.03
C ARG A 161 9.48 -14.45 0.74
N SER A 162 9.32 -15.22 -0.34
CA SER A 162 8.81 -14.72 -1.63
C SER A 162 7.39 -14.17 -1.58
N TRP A 163 6.61 -14.56 -0.56
CA TRP A 163 5.29 -14.00 -0.31
C TRP A 163 5.34 -12.71 0.51
N TRP A 164 6.48 -12.43 1.16
CA TRP A 164 6.66 -11.30 2.07
C TRP A 164 7.12 -10.07 1.34
N LEU A 165 6.17 -9.49 0.59
CA LEU A 165 6.35 -8.29 -0.21
C LEU A 165 5.72 -7.09 0.48
N GLY A 166 6.51 -6.03 0.63
CA GLY A 166 6.06 -4.75 1.15
C GLY A 166 7.15 -3.70 1.06
N SER A 167 6.80 -2.46 1.36
CA SER A 167 7.69 -1.30 1.24
C SER A 167 8.42 -0.90 2.52
N GLY A 168 8.00 -1.41 3.68
CA GLY A 168 8.27 -0.74 4.95
C GLY A 168 7.51 0.59 5.07
N TRP A 169 7.73 1.31 6.16
CA TRP A 169 7.10 2.61 6.40
C TRP A 169 7.84 3.72 5.65
N PHE A 170 7.08 4.51 4.90
CA PHE A 170 7.46 5.80 4.35
C PHE A 170 6.80 6.90 5.19
N GLU A 171 7.55 7.89 5.65
CA GLU A 171 7.08 8.89 6.61
C GLU A 171 7.45 10.31 6.15
N TRP A 172 6.56 11.26 6.41
CA TRP A 172 6.77 12.69 6.18
C TRP A 172 5.90 13.53 7.11
N ASP A 173 6.26 14.80 7.28
CA ASP A 173 5.49 15.75 8.09
C ASP A 173 4.28 16.28 7.30
N LEU A 174 3.11 16.36 7.94
CA LEU A 174 1.83 16.75 7.33
C LEU A 174 1.71 18.26 7.08
#